data_AF-K1UIV1-F1
#
_entry.id   AF-K1UIV1-F1
#
_cell.length_a   1.000
_cell.length_b   1.000
_cell.length_c   1.000
_cell.angle_alpha   90.00
_cell.angle_beta   90.00
_cell.angle_gamma   90.00
#
_symmetry.space_group_name_H-M   'P 1'
#
loop_
_entity.id
_entity.type
_entity.pdbx_description
1 polymer ?
#
loop_
_entity_poly.entity_id
_entity_poly.type
_entity_poly.pdbx_seq_one_letter_code
_entity_poly.pdbx_strand_id
1 'polypeptide(L)'
;GTIENCSVSGSVSGTVYVGGVVGAQWNGSITGCSSSATVKGTVYVGGVAGQTNGGATLTACYATGNVIIEIDPKKNISGGGLVGMNAGSSLRACYATGNVTSTGSSTGYVHIGGLLGDNYTTVTACYWKNNHEQGIGYNRESTKATKVDGSVVTWQKAVDAMNTALQNAGSEWRYELNGALPTLRKQ
;
A
#
# COMPACT_ATOMS: atom_id res chain seq x y z
N GLY A 1 14.33 -1.88 10.10
CA GLY A 1 14.61 -3.29 10.44
C GLY A 1 13.98 -4.19 9.39
N THR A 2 13.97 -5.51 9.60
CA THR A 2 13.28 -6.45 8.70
C THR A 2 12.00 -6.96 9.37
N ILE A 3 10.89 -6.87 8.64
CA ILE A 3 9.60 -7.44 9.01
C ILE A 3 9.22 -8.41 7.89
N GLU A 4 9.01 -9.68 8.23
CA GLU A 4 8.69 -10.71 7.24
C GLU A 4 7.53 -11.59 7.73
N ASN A 5 6.67 -12.02 6.80
CA ASN A 5 5.63 -13.03 7.04
C ASN A 5 4.69 -12.70 8.21
N CYS A 6 4.32 -11.42 8.33
CA CYS A 6 3.40 -10.95 9.36
C CYS A 6 2.02 -10.70 8.76
N SER A 7 0.97 -11.07 9.48
CA SER A 7 -0.41 -10.75 9.12
C SER A 7 -1.10 -10.03 10.27
N VAL A 8 -1.76 -8.92 9.96
CA VAL A 8 -2.51 -8.13 10.94
C VAL A 8 -3.99 -8.08 10.56
N SER A 9 -4.86 -8.24 11.56
CA SER A 9 -6.31 -8.16 11.44
C SER A 9 -6.90 -7.33 12.57
N GLY A 10 -8.17 -6.93 12.47
CA GLY A 10 -8.86 -6.14 13.50
C GLY A 10 -8.82 -4.65 13.18
N SER A 11 -8.41 -3.82 14.15
CA SER A 11 -8.39 -2.37 14.02
C SER A 11 -7.08 -1.77 14.53
N VAL A 12 -6.49 -0.86 13.75
CA VAL A 12 -5.34 -0.05 14.16
C VAL A 12 -5.76 1.41 14.14
N SER A 13 -5.47 2.15 15.20
CA SER A 13 -5.81 3.58 15.30
C SER A 13 -4.62 4.36 15.85
N GLY A 14 -4.38 5.53 15.28
CA GLY A 14 -3.32 6.44 15.73
C GLY A 14 -3.47 7.81 15.08
N THR A 15 -2.57 8.74 15.39
CA THR A 15 -2.64 10.10 14.82
C THR A 15 -1.74 10.25 13.60
N VAL A 16 -0.46 9.89 13.73
CA VAL A 16 0.57 10.09 12.69
C VAL A 16 1.30 8.79 12.45
N TYR A 17 1.64 8.50 11.19
CA TYR A 17 2.35 7.28 10.77
C TYR A 17 1.60 6.04 11.20
N VAL A 18 0.42 5.84 10.64
CA VAL A 18 -0.44 4.72 11.00
C VAL A 18 -0.42 3.69 9.88
N GLY A 19 0.17 2.53 10.15
CA GLY A 19 0.17 1.39 9.25
C GLY A 19 -0.39 0.16 9.94
N GLY A 20 -1.08 -0.71 9.22
CA GLY A 20 -1.57 -1.97 9.77
C GLY A 20 -0.44 -2.87 10.28
N VAL A 21 0.71 -2.88 9.60
CA VAL A 21 1.89 -3.67 9.99
C VAL A 21 2.93 -2.81 10.68
N VAL A 22 3.23 -1.62 10.13
CA VAL A 22 4.26 -0.73 10.69
C VAL A 22 3.88 0.74 10.52
N GLY A 23 4.08 1.55 11.56
CA GLY A 23 3.83 2.98 11.46
C GLY A 23 4.77 3.68 10.47
N ALA A 24 6.07 3.61 10.73
CA ALA A 24 7.11 4.16 9.86
C ALA A 24 8.27 3.17 9.70
N GLN A 25 8.68 2.94 8.46
CA GLN A 25 9.84 2.13 8.11
C GLN A 25 10.93 3.03 7.51
N TRP A 26 12.06 3.11 8.20
CA TRP A 26 13.24 3.87 7.78
C TRP A 26 14.38 2.90 7.51
N ASN A 27 14.79 2.79 6.24
CA ASN A 27 15.67 1.73 5.77
C ASN A 27 15.09 0.32 6.06
N GLY A 28 15.79 -0.73 5.60
CA GLY A 28 15.38 -2.13 5.85
C GLY A 28 14.26 -2.61 4.91
N SER A 29 13.53 -3.66 5.33
CA SER A 29 12.60 -4.38 4.46
C SER A 29 11.30 -4.78 5.17
N ILE A 30 10.20 -4.73 4.43
CA ILE A 30 8.92 -5.34 4.77
C ILE A 30 8.59 -6.31 3.63
N THR A 31 8.57 -7.60 3.94
CA THR A 31 8.45 -8.64 2.91
C THR A 31 7.36 -9.63 3.27
N GLY A 32 6.48 -9.95 2.32
CA GLY A 32 5.47 -10.98 2.52
C GLY A 32 4.49 -10.70 3.65
N CYS A 33 4.21 -9.43 3.92
CA CYS A 33 3.33 -9.03 5.01
C CYS A 33 1.94 -8.64 4.49
N SER A 34 0.91 -8.90 5.29
CA SER A 34 -0.47 -8.57 4.95
C SER A 34 -1.21 -7.86 6.07
N SER A 35 -2.20 -7.06 5.68
CA SER A 35 -3.11 -6.43 6.63
C SER A 35 -4.56 -6.48 6.14
N SER A 36 -5.42 -7.11 6.92
CA SER A 36 -6.88 -7.03 6.78
C SER A 36 -7.50 -6.06 7.79
N ALA A 37 -6.68 -5.40 8.62
CA ALA A 37 -7.15 -4.49 9.64
C ALA A 37 -7.76 -3.23 9.05
N THR A 38 -8.79 -2.69 9.71
CA THR A 38 -9.23 -1.33 9.47
C THR A 38 -8.21 -0.37 10.11
N VAL A 39 -7.59 0.47 9.30
CA VAL A 39 -6.55 1.40 9.75
C VAL A 39 -7.10 2.81 9.78
N LYS A 40 -6.99 3.48 10.92
CA LYS A 40 -7.58 4.79 11.18
C LYS A 40 -6.52 5.77 11.67
N GLY A 41 -6.43 6.95 11.05
CA GLY A 41 -5.58 8.01 11.58
C GLY A 41 -5.66 9.32 10.83
N THR A 42 -4.77 10.26 11.14
CA THR A 42 -4.84 11.63 10.61
C THR A 42 -3.82 11.87 9.51
N VAL A 43 -2.55 11.56 9.76
CA VAL A 43 -1.44 11.91 8.85
C VAL A 43 -0.64 10.66 8.52
N TYR A 44 -0.41 10.40 7.22
CA TYR A 44 0.33 9.25 6.73
C TYR A 44 -0.29 7.93 7.20
N VAL A 45 -1.41 7.59 6.57
CA VAL A 45 -2.21 6.42 6.92
C VAL A 45 -2.16 5.41 5.77
N GLY A 46 -1.76 4.18 6.05
CA GLY A 46 -1.72 3.12 5.05
C GLY A 46 -2.15 1.76 5.57
N GLY A 47 -2.67 0.91 4.69
CA GLY A 47 -3.11 -0.43 5.08
C GLY A 47 -1.98 -1.32 5.62
N VAL A 48 -0.77 -1.20 5.06
CA VAL A 48 0.43 -1.91 5.54
C VAL A 48 1.36 -0.97 6.29
N ALA A 49 1.72 0.18 5.70
CA ALA A 49 2.66 1.13 6.30
C ALA A 49 2.13 2.56 6.31
N GLY A 50 2.35 3.30 7.39
CA GLY A 50 2.05 4.74 7.40
C GLY A 50 3.04 5.51 6.51
N GLN A 51 4.34 5.31 6.74
CA GLN A 51 5.43 5.87 5.93
C GLN A 51 6.53 4.86 5.63
N THR A 52 7.09 4.93 4.43
CA THR A 52 8.35 4.27 4.05
C THR A 52 9.38 5.31 3.59
N ASN A 53 10.63 5.24 4.07
CA ASN A 53 11.70 6.19 3.76
C ASN A 53 13.11 5.54 3.81
N GLY A 54 14.14 6.27 3.38
CA GLY A 54 15.56 5.88 3.53
C GLY A 54 15.93 4.69 2.67
N GLY A 55 15.42 4.58 1.44
CA GLY A 55 15.71 3.44 0.57
C GLY A 55 15.21 2.09 1.13
N ALA A 56 14.19 2.10 1.99
CA ALA A 56 13.54 0.86 2.43
C ALA A 56 12.94 0.09 1.23
N THR A 57 12.61 -1.17 1.47
CA THR A 57 11.90 -2.01 0.50
C THR A 57 10.58 -2.51 1.07
N LEU A 58 9.55 -2.53 0.23
CA LEU A 58 8.25 -3.15 0.52
C LEU A 58 7.92 -4.10 -0.62
N THR A 59 8.04 -5.40 -0.36
CA THR A 59 7.96 -6.44 -1.39
C THR A 59 6.91 -7.48 -1.03
N ALA A 60 6.10 -7.90 -2.01
CA ALA A 60 5.11 -8.95 -1.82
C ALA A 60 4.14 -8.67 -0.66
N CYS A 61 3.74 -7.41 -0.47
CA CYS A 61 2.87 -7.01 0.65
C CYS A 61 1.50 -6.56 0.16
N TYR A 62 0.47 -6.78 0.97
CA TYR A 62 -0.88 -6.39 0.57
C TYR A 62 -1.79 -5.96 1.71
N ALA A 63 -2.76 -5.11 1.38
CA ALA A 63 -3.80 -4.68 2.30
C ALA A 63 -5.20 -4.91 1.74
N THR A 64 -6.10 -5.45 2.55
CA THR A 64 -7.51 -5.66 2.19
C THR A 64 -8.48 -4.89 3.08
N GLY A 65 -8.04 -4.48 4.28
CA GLY A 65 -8.85 -3.69 5.21
C GLY A 65 -8.96 -2.22 4.81
N ASN A 66 -10.01 -1.56 5.28
CA ASN A 66 -10.28 -0.16 4.96
C ASN A 66 -9.30 0.79 5.66
N VAL A 67 -9.00 1.91 5.02
CA VAL A 67 -8.21 3.02 5.55
C VAL A 67 -9.13 4.22 5.75
N ILE A 68 -9.16 4.77 6.96
CA ILE A 68 -10.02 5.91 7.33
C ILE A 68 -9.12 7.05 7.79
N ILE A 69 -9.16 8.15 7.05
CA ILE A 69 -8.34 9.34 7.30
C ILE A 69 -9.20 10.40 7.98
N GLU A 70 -8.99 10.61 9.28
CA GLU A 70 -9.69 11.64 10.05
C GLU A 70 -8.86 12.92 10.07
N ILE A 71 -9.24 13.87 9.22
CA ILE A 71 -8.50 15.12 9.03
C ILE A 71 -8.77 16.06 10.20
N ASP A 72 -7.89 16.01 11.20
CA ASP A 72 -7.75 16.97 12.30
C ASP A 72 -6.35 16.83 12.95
N PRO A 73 -5.44 17.82 12.89
CA PRO A 73 -5.58 19.22 12.42
C PRO A 73 -5.34 19.42 10.92
N LYS A 74 -5.65 20.62 10.42
CA LYS A 74 -5.48 21.02 9.01
C LYS A 74 -4.00 21.11 8.61
N LYS A 75 -3.42 20.02 8.10
CA LYS A 75 -2.04 19.92 7.60
C LYS A 75 -2.00 19.18 6.25
N ASN A 76 -0.81 19.00 5.69
CA ASN A 76 -0.65 18.09 4.56
C ASN A 76 -1.00 16.67 5.02
N ILE A 77 -1.98 16.08 4.36
CA ILE A 77 -2.53 14.77 4.64
C ILE A 77 -2.21 13.88 3.45
N SER A 78 -1.73 12.69 3.75
CA SER A 78 -1.51 11.67 2.74
C SER A 78 -1.97 10.32 3.27
N GLY A 79 -2.72 9.59 2.46
CA GLY A 79 -3.20 8.27 2.81
C GLY A 79 -3.43 7.38 1.60
N GLY A 80 -3.04 6.11 1.72
CA GLY A 80 -3.08 5.16 0.62
C GLY A 80 -3.60 3.81 1.10
N GLY A 81 -4.18 3.03 0.17
CA GLY A 81 -4.68 1.70 0.53
C GLY A 81 -3.58 0.77 1.04
N LEU A 82 -2.33 0.94 0.59
CA LEU A 82 -1.17 0.17 1.04
C LEU A 82 -0.22 1.00 1.91
N VAL A 83 0.23 2.15 1.40
CA VAL A 83 1.17 3.03 2.10
C VAL A 83 0.67 4.47 2.09
N GLY A 84 0.72 5.14 3.23
CA GLY A 84 0.38 6.56 3.32
C GLY A 84 1.34 7.42 2.51
N MET A 85 2.62 7.46 2.91
CA MET A 85 3.67 8.19 2.20
C MET A 85 4.87 7.30 1.87
N ASN A 86 5.20 7.19 0.58
CA ASN A 86 6.42 6.56 0.12
C ASN A 86 7.47 7.61 -0.27
N ALA A 87 8.35 7.97 0.67
CA ALA A 87 9.37 9.02 0.53
C ALA A 87 10.67 8.54 -0.16
N GLY A 88 10.58 7.60 -1.11
CA GLY A 88 11.75 7.08 -1.85
C GLY A 88 12.12 5.63 -1.53
N SER A 89 11.17 4.80 -1.11
CA SER A 89 11.35 3.36 -0.91
C SER A 89 10.87 2.56 -2.12
N SER A 90 11.54 1.44 -2.43
CA SER A 90 11.14 0.59 -3.55
C SER A 90 9.92 -0.25 -3.16
N LEU A 91 8.86 -0.17 -3.96
CA LEU A 91 7.66 -1.00 -3.83
C LEU A 91 7.59 -1.99 -5.00
N ARG A 92 7.44 -3.28 -4.68
CA ARG A 92 7.40 -4.35 -5.67
C ARG A 92 6.35 -5.38 -5.36
N ALA A 93 5.52 -5.69 -6.37
CA ALA A 93 4.55 -6.76 -6.30
C ALA A 93 3.62 -6.62 -5.08
N CYS A 94 3.06 -5.43 -4.89
CA CYS A 94 2.18 -5.12 -3.77
C CYS A 94 0.79 -4.75 -4.25
N TYR A 95 -0.24 -4.96 -3.44
CA TYR A 95 -1.58 -4.53 -3.80
C TYR A 95 -2.45 -4.06 -2.64
N ALA A 96 -3.47 -3.26 -2.97
CA ALA A 96 -4.49 -2.83 -2.03
C ALA A 96 -5.91 -3.03 -2.57
N THR A 97 -6.82 -3.47 -1.71
CA THR A 97 -8.25 -3.62 -2.05
C THR A 97 -9.19 -2.96 -1.07
N GLY A 98 -8.72 -2.46 0.08
CA GLY A 98 -9.57 -1.75 1.02
C GLY A 98 -10.03 -0.39 0.49
N ASN A 99 -11.17 0.09 0.97
CA ASN A 99 -11.59 1.46 0.70
C ASN A 99 -10.72 2.43 1.53
N VAL A 100 -10.34 3.57 0.97
CA VAL A 100 -9.65 4.69 1.59
C VAL A 100 -10.63 5.85 1.58
N THR A 101 -11.08 6.24 2.76
CA THR A 101 -12.02 7.34 2.94
C THR A 101 -11.36 8.43 3.78
N SER A 102 -11.83 9.67 3.63
CA SER A 102 -11.42 10.77 4.49
C SER A 102 -12.63 11.53 5.00
N THR A 103 -12.55 11.97 6.25
CA THR A 103 -13.53 12.85 6.88
C THR A 103 -12.87 14.14 7.31
N GLY A 104 -13.65 15.24 7.35
CA GLY A 104 -13.13 16.56 7.70
C GLY A 104 -12.62 17.34 6.49
N SER A 105 -11.83 18.38 6.74
CA SER A 105 -11.30 19.25 5.69
C SER A 105 -9.95 19.82 6.08
N SER A 106 -8.99 19.77 5.14
CA SER A 106 -7.67 20.37 5.33
C SER A 106 -7.55 21.70 4.59
N THR A 107 -6.71 22.59 5.11
CA THR A 107 -6.20 23.78 4.39
C THR A 107 -4.86 23.49 3.71
N GLY A 108 -4.28 22.31 3.93
CA GLY A 108 -3.07 21.84 3.25
C GLY A 108 -3.38 20.91 2.07
N TYR A 109 -2.35 20.25 1.56
CA TYR A 109 -2.50 19.25 0.50
C TYR A 109 -3.15 17.98 1.03
N VAL A 110 -4.11 17.41 0.30
CA VAL A 110 -4.76 16.14 0.62
C VAL A 110 -4.53 15.16 -0.52
N HIS A 111 -3.68 14.18 -0.29
CA HIS A 111 -3.29 13.20 -1.30
C HIS A 111 -3.81 11.82 -0.90
N ILE A 112 -4.87 11.39 -1.55
CA ILE A 112 -5.52 10.11 -1.29
C ILE A 112 -5.45 9.26 -2.55
N GLY A 113 -4.91 8.05 -2.42
CA GLY A 113 -4.82 7.11 -3.54
C GLY A 113 -5.20 5.69 -3.17
N GLY A 114 -5.62 4.91 -4.17
CA GLY A 114 -6.01 3.52 -3.97
C GLY A 114 -4.89 2.61 -3.47
N LEU A 115 -3.63 2.94 -3.77
CA LEU A 115 -2.43 2.23 -3.33
C LEU A 115 -1.57 3.11 -2.42
N LEU A 116 -1.25 4.32 -2.89
CA LEU A 116 -0.31 5.25 -2.26
C LEU A 116 -0.97 6.61 -2.08
N GLY A 117 -0.77 7.26 -0.94
CA GLY A 117 -1.08 8.68 -0.81
C GLY A 117 -0.04 9.48 -1.60
N ASP A 118 1.19 9.55 -1.07
CA ASP A 118 2.32 10.22 -1.71
C ASP A 118 3.32 9.20 -2.22
N ASN A 119 3.92 9.48 -3.38
CA ASN A 119 4.97 8.66 -3.93
C ASN A 119 6.04 9.48 -4.67
N TYR A 120 7.30 9.20 -4.29
CA TYR A 120 8.48 9.90 -4.77
C TYR A 120 9.47 8.99 -5.53
N THR A 121 9.04 7.79 -5.95
CA THR A 121 9.90 6.85 -6.69
C THR A 121 9.08 5.84 -7.48
N THR A 122 9.68 5.18 -8.47
CA THR A 122 8.98 4.17 -9.29
C THR A 122 8.55 2.95 -8.47
N VAL A 123 7.31 2.50 -8.71
CA VAL A 123 6.79 1.24 -8.17
C VAL A 123 6.73 0.18 -9.26
N THR A 124 6.93 -1.09 -8.91
CA THR A 124 6.98 -2.20 -9.86
C THR A 124 5.84 -3.18 -9.60
N ALA A 125 5.04 -3.47 -10.63
CA ALA A 125 3.93 -4.43 -10.54
C ALA A 125 3.04 -4.23 -9.31
N CYS A 126 2.61 -2.99 -9.05
CA CYS A 126 1.76 -2.67 -7.91
C CYS A 126 0.33 -2.34 -8.36
N TYR A 127 -0.64 -2.83 -7.59
CA TYR A 127 -2.04 -2.89 -8.02
C TYR A 127 -3.02 -2.37 -6.98
N TRP A 128 -4.12 -1.79 -7.42
CA TRP A 128 -5.20 -1.40 -6.53
C TRP A 128 -6.56 -1.71 -7.16
N LYS A 129 -7.58 -2.04 -6.37
CA LYS A 129 -8.92 -2.33 -6.90
C LYS A 129 -9.92 -1.23 -6.56
N ASN A 130 -10.06 -0.96 -5.27
CA ASN A 130 -11.04 -0.02 -4.74
C ASN A 130 -10.39 1.34 -4.48
N ASN A 131 -11.21 2.41 -4.57
CA ASN A 131 -10.95 3.85 -4.26
C ASN A 131 -11.11 4.85 -5.40
N HIS A 132 -11.01 6.12 -5.01
CA HIS A 132 -10.95 7.34 -5.82
C HIS A 132 -10.17 7.11 -7.12
N GLU A 133 -10.45 7.92 -8.15
CA GLU A 133 -10.11 7.70 -9.57
C GLU A 133 -8.62 7.40 -9.90
N GLN A 134 -7.70 7.46 -8.93
CA GLN A 134 -6.27 7.24 -9.08
C GLN A 134 -5.66 6.34 -7.98
N GLY A 135 -4.66 5.54 -8.38
CA GLY A 135 -3.92 4.66 -7.46
C GLY A 135 -2.92 5.38 -6.57
N ILE A 136 -2.47 6.56 -6.99
CA ILE A 136 -1.47 7.37 -6.28
C ILE A 136 -2.05 8.77 -6.13
N GLY A 137 -2.18 9.25 -4.89
CA GLY A 137 -2.73 10.58 -4.59
C GLY A 137 -1.88 11.72 -5.15
N TYR A 138 -0.57 11.62 -4.95
CA TYR A 138 0.43 12.54 -5.49
C TYR A 138 1.67 11.79 -5.95
N ASN A 139 2.11 12.08 -7.18
CA ASN A 139 3.14 11.30 -7.85
C ASN A 139 4.15 12.21 -8.56
N ARG A 140 5.40 12.26 -8.09
CA ARG A 140 6.45 13.09 -8.72
C ARG A 140 7.17 12.43 -9.90
N GLU A 141 7.25 11.10 -9.91
CA GLU A 141 8.12 10.35 -10.82
C GLU A 141 7.37 9.65 -11.98
N SER A 142 6.15 10.11 -12.33
CA SER A 142 5.33 9.52 -13.41
C SER A 142 5.22 7.99 -13.33
N THR A 143 4.77 7.49 -12.17
CA THR A 143 4.84 6.08 -11.80
C THR A 143 3.53 5.32 -12.05
N LYS A 144 3.63 4.03 -12.38
CA LYS A 144 2.49 3.17 -12.74
C LYS A 144 2.05 2.30 -11.55
N ALA A 145 1.01 2.73 -10.83
CA ALA A 145 0.15 1.82 -10.07
C ALA A 145 -1.06 1.47 -10.94
N THR A 146 -1.35 0.18 -11.09
CA THR A 146 -2.35 -0.29 -12.06
C THR A 146 -3.66 -0.61 -11.35
N LYS A 147 -4.77 -0.03 -11.83
CA LYS A 147 -6.10 -0.40 -11.32
C LYS A 147 -6.47 -1.80 -11.83
N VAL A 148 -6.95 -2.65 -10.94
CA VAL A 148 -7.61 -3.93 -11.28
C VAL A 148 -9.09 -3.63 -11.43
N ASP A 149 -9.53 -3.36 -12.66
CA ASP A 149 -10.91 -3.03 -13.00
C ASP A 149 -11.79 -4.27 -13.27
N GLY A 150 -11.17 -5.44 -13.44
CA GLY A 150 -11.85 -6.69 -13.76
C GLY A 150 -12.18 -6.87 -15.24
N SER A 151 -11.91 -5.88 -16.10
CA SER A 151 -12.11 -5.96 -17.55
C SER A 151 -10.78 -6.02 -18.28
N VAL A 152 -10.04 -4.91 -18.33
CA VAL A 152 -8.73 -4.82 -18.98
C VAL A 152 -7.67 -5.46 -18.10
N VAL A 153 -7.71 -5.16 -16.80
CA VAL A 153 -6.76 -5.67 -15.81
C VAL A 153 -7.51 -6.54 -14.81
N THR A 154 -7.25 -7.85 -14.88
CA THR A 154 -7.80 -8.85 -13.96
C THR A 154 -6.77 -9.20 -12.88
N TRP A 155 -7.24 -9.83 -11.80
CA TRP A 155 -6.33 -10.37 -10.78
C TRP A 155 -5.37 -11.42 -11.33
N GLN A 156 -5.78 -12.20 -12.33
CA GLN A 156 -4.87 -13.15 -12.97
C GLN A 156 -3.70 -12.42 -13.62
N LYS A 157 -3.97 -11.39 -14.45
CA LYS A 157 -2.91 -10.58 -15.08
C LYS A 157 -2.03 -9.89 -14.04
N ALA A 158 -2.63 -9.41 -12.95
CA ALA A 158 -1.89 -8.81 -11.85
C ALA A 158 -0.95 -9.82 -11.17
N VAL A 159 -1.45 -11.02 -10.87
CA VAL A 159 -0.65 -12.11 -10.27
C VAL A 159 0.50 -12.53 -11.18
N ASP A 160 0.27 -12.66 -12.48
CA ASP A 160 1.32 -13.03 -13.43
C ASP A 160 2.45 -11.99 -13.45
N ALA A 161 2.10 -10.71 -13.50
CA ALA A 161 3.06 -9.60 -13.48
C ALA A 161 3.77 -9.45 -12.12
N MET A 162 3.03 -9.60 -11.01
CA MET A 162 3.62 -9.60 -9.66
C MET A 162 4.61 -10.74 -9.49
N ASN A 163 4.25 -11.96 -9.92
CA ASN A 163 5.14 -13.12 -9.84
C ASN A 163 6.35 -12.98 -10.75
N THR A 164 6.20 -12.43 -11.96
CA THR A 164 7.34 -12.11 -12.83
C THR A 164 8.29 -11.13 -12.15
N ALA A 165 7.76 -10.07 -11.52
CA ALA A 165 8.59 -9.10 -10.80
C ALA A 165 9.30 -9.72 -9.58
N LEU A 166 8.63 -10.64 -8.86
CA LEU A 166 9.20 -11.35 -7.72
C LEU A 166 10.31 -12.32 -8.15
N GLN A 167 10.08 -13.09 -9.22
CA GLN A 167 11.07 -14.01 -9.78
C GLN A 167 12.32 -13.26 -10.28
N ASN A 168 12.15 -12.16 -11.01
CA ASN A 168 13.25 -11.32 -11.46
C ASN A 168 14.06 -10.71 -10.30
N ALA A 169 13.46 -10.61 -9.12
CA ALA A 169 14.11 -10.13 -7.90
C ALA A 169 14.69 -11.26 -7.02
N GLY A 170 14.63 -12.53 -7.46
CA GLY A 170 15.10 -13.67 -6.66
C GLY A 170 14.27 -13.92 -5.39
N SER A 171 13.02 -13.47 -5.36
CA SER A 171 12.15 -13.61 -4.19
C SER A 171 11.65 -15.04 -4.02
N GLU A 172 11.67 -15.53 -2.78
CA GLU A 172 11.06 -16.80 -2.36
C GLU A 172 9.52 -16.72 -2.28
N TRP A 173 8.96 -15.51 -2.36
CA TRP A 173 7.52 -15.28 -2.30
C TRP A 173 6.84 -15.37 -3.66
N ARG A 174 5.64 -15.95 -3.70
CA ARG A 174 4.79 -16.03 -4.89
C ARG A 174 3.32 -15.81 -4.54
N TYR A 175 2.59 -15.13 -5.41
CA TYR A 175 1.13 -15.03 -5.35
C TYR A 175 0.45 -16.22 -6.03
N GLU A 176 -0.63 -16.68 -5.40
CA GLU A 176 -1.61 -17.62 -5.94
C GLU A 176 -2.98 -16.95 -6.05
N LEU A 177 -3.78 -17.37 -7.01
CA LEU A 177 -5.16 -16.92 -7.18
C LEU A 177 -6.11 -18.12 -7.05
N ASN A 178 -6.35 -18.55 -5.81
CA ASN A 178 -7.24 -19.68 -5.50
C ASN A 178 -8.67 -19.23 -5.13
N GLY A 179 -8.94 -17.92 -5.19
CA GLY A 179 -10.21 -17.31 -4.81
C GLY A 179 -10.38 -15.93 -5.43
N ALA A 180 -11.20 -15.08 -4.80
CA ALA A 180 -11.55 -13.76 -5.33
C ALA A 180 -10.37 -12.77 -5.34
N LEU A 181 -9.40 -12.94 -4.44
CA LEU A 181 -8.21 -12.11 -4.31
C LEU A 181 -6.95 -12.98 -4.31
N PRO A 182 -5.80 -12.45 -4.76
CA PRO A 182 -4.52 -13.13 -4.62
C PRO A 182 -4.20 -13.41 -3.15
N THR A 183 -3.46 -14.48 -2.89
CA THR A 183 -2.86 -14.77 -1.59
C THR A 183 -1.40 -15.10 -1.78
N LEU A 184 -0.59 -14.90 -0.75
CA LEU A 184 0.86 -15.05 -0.85
C LEU A 184 1.31 -16.35 -0.17
N ARG A 185 2.22 -17.06 -0.83
CA ARG A 185 2.90 -18.24 -0.29
C ARG A 185 4.41 -18.07 -0.39
N LYS A 186 5.15 -18.70 0.51
CA LYS A 186 6.59 -18.88 0.39
C LYS A 186 6.86 -20.18 -0.38
N GLN A 187 7.81 -20.16 -1.31
CA GLN A 187 8.19 -21.30 -2.15
C GLN A 187 9.22 -22.19 -1.47
#